data_AF-D4N0H6-F1
#
_entry.id   AF-D4N0H6-F1
#
_cell.length_a   1.000
_cell.length_b   1.000
_cell.length_c   1.000
_cell.angle_alpha   90.00
_cell.angle_beta   90.00
_cell.angle_gamma   90.00
#
_symmetry.space_group_name_H-M   'P 1'
#
loop_
_entity.id
_entity.type
_entity.pdbx_description
1 polymer ?
#
loop_
_entity_poly.entity_id
_entity_poly.type
_entity_poly.pdbx_seq_one_letter_code
_entity_poly.pdbx_strand_id
1 'polypeptide(L)'
;MLRKNDFEKLCDEIENCNDMCESNPIICARHYVNKYTLKDKDRLLKLKAEARSIEYLSFMSLLISIISFVVATFTMYLEISKSEMVIAYVSIVTVGCLFGALWGMKQFGSVRKYQSYLLVVIDEELKQLDWKSR
;
A
#
# COMPACT_ATOMS: atom_id res chain seq x y z
N MET A 1 -1.09 -7.12 14.39
CA MET A 1 -0.92 -5.77 13.80
C MET A 1 0.46 -5.73 13.15
N LEU A 2 0.54 -5.72 11.82
CA LEU A 2 1.80 -5.52 11.11
C LEU A 2 2.34 -4.13 11.48
N ARG A 3 3.54 -4.06 12.04
CA ARG A 3 4.22 -2.78 12.30
C ARG A 3 4.40 -2.09 10.95
N LYS A 4 3.80 -0.92 10.76
CA LYS A 4 4.02 -0.11 9.55
C LYS A 4 5.51 0.16 9.39
N ASN A 5 6.04 -0.14 8.21
CA ASN A 5 7.44 0.12 7.85
C ASN A 5 7.66 1.63 7.66
N ASP A 6 8.92 2.06 7.71
CA ASP A 6 9.30 3.47 7.57
C ASP A 6 8.84 4.03 6.21
N PHE A 7 8.89 3.19 5.17
CA PHE A 7 8.36 3.50 3.86
C PHE A 7 6.85 3.76 3.83
N GLU A 8 6.05 2.94 4.53
CA GLU A 8 4.58 3.11 4.57
C GLU A 8 4.19 4.39 5.30
N LYS A 9 4.89 4.73 6.38
CA LYS A 9 4.68 6.01 7.08
C LYS A 9 5.01 7.20 6.19
N LEU A 10 6.08 7.12 5.39
CA LEU A 10 6.44 8.18 4.46
C LEU A 10 5.36 8.36 3.38
N CYS A 11 4.82 7.27 2.84
CA CYS A 11 3.72 7.31 1.87
C CYS A 11 2.44 7.93 2.48
N ASP A 12 2.09 7.55 3.71
CA ASP A 12 0.94 8.13 4.43
C ASP A 12 1.14 9.63 4.71
N GLU A 13 2.35 10.06 5.06
CA GLU A 13 2.69 11.49 5.26
C GLU A 13 2.60 12.31 3.96
N ILE A 14 3.01 11.72 2.84
CA ILE A 14 2.92 12.35 1.52
C ILE A 14 1.46 12.50 1.08
N GLU A 15 0.61 11.50 1.35
CA GLU A 15 -0.81 11.56 0.99
C GLU A 15 -1.61 12.55 1.86
N ASN A 16 -1.28 12.66 3.15
CA ASN A 16 -1.88 13.65 4.05
C ASN A 16 -1.32 15.08 3.87
N CYS A 17 -0.40 15.32 2.93
CA CYS A 17 0.17 16.64 2.69
C CYS A 17 -0.77 17.48 1.82
N ASN A 18 -1.58 18.34 2.45
CA ASN A 18 -2.73 19.00 1.81
C ASN A 18 -2.39 20.29 1.03
N ASP A 19 -1.31 21.01 1.34
CA ASP A 19 -1.15 22.41 0.85
C ASP A 19 0.10 22.69 0.00
N MET A 20 1.13 21.82 0.02
CA MET A 20 2.42 22.06 -0.68
C MET A 20 2.68 21.09 -1.85
N CYS A 21 1.89 20.03 -1.96
CA CYS A 21 2.18 18.88 -2.82
C CYS A 21 1.33 18.78 -4.10
N GLU A 22 0.35 19.69 -4.27
CA GLU A 22 -0.55 19.69 -5.44
C GLU A 22 0.16 19.95 -6.78
N SER A 23 1.28 20.68 -6.78
CA SER A 23 1.88 21.12 -8.04
C SER A 23 2.75 20.05 -8.74
N ASN A 24 3.35 19.10 -7.99
CA ASN A 24 4.07 17.96 -8.57
C ASN A 24 4.37 16.87 -7.51
N PRO A 25 3.82 15.65 -7.65
CA PRO A 25 4.04 14.55 -6.69
C PRO A 25 5.52 14.13 -6.58
N ILE A 26 6.33 14.35 -7.62
CA ILE A 26 7.76 14.04 -7.62
C ILE A 26 8.53 14.99 -6.70
N ILE A 27 8.17 16.28 -6.69
CA ILE A 27 8.83 17.30 -5.84
C ILE A 27 8.52 17.03 -4.37
N CYS A 28 7.26 16.69 -4.07
CA CYS A 28 6.84 16.32 -2.72
C CYS A 28 7.56 15.05 -2.23
N ALA A 29 7.61 14.00 -3.06
CA ALA A 29 8.35 12.79 -2.75
C ALA A 29 9.84 13.08 -2.50
N ARG A 30 10.47 13.93 -3.33
CA ARG A 30 11.87 14.34 -3.14
C ARG A 30 12.09 15.11 -1.84
N HIS A 31 11.17 15.99 -1.46
CA HIS A 31 11.26 16.73 -0.20
C HIS A 31 11.21 15.79 1.01
N TYR A 32 10.24 14.88 1.06
CA TYR A 32 10.08 13.94 2.17
C TYR A 32 11.21 12.90 2.24
N VAL A 33 11.67 12.39 1.09
CA VAL A 33 12.83 11.48 1.04
C VAL A 33 14.08 12.18 1.56
N ASN A 34 14.36 13.40 1.12
CA ASN A 34 15.53 14.15 1.60
C ASN A 34 15.44 14.51 3.08
N LYS A 35 14.24 14.82 3.59
CA LYS A 35 14.00 15.06 5.02
C LYS A 35 14.24 13.81 5.86
N TYR A 36 13.76 12.65 5.40
CA TYR A 36 13.89 11.39 6.13
C TYR A 36 15.32 10.84 6.11
N THR A 37 15.95 10.91 4.94
CA THR A 37 17.27 10.31 4.72
C THR A 37 18.41 11.23 5.11
N LEU A 38 18.19 12.55 5.26
CA LEU A 38 19.26 13.52 5.58
C LEU A 38 20.50 13.39 4.66
N LYS A 39 20.31 12.96 3.40
CA LYS A 39 21.38 12.62 2.44
C LYS A 39 22.28 11.44 2.84
N ASP A 40 21.83 10.63 3.78
CA ASP A 40 22.53 9.45 4.25
C ASP A 40 22.26 8.27 3.31
N LYS A 41 23.33 7.78 2.65
CA LYS A 41 23.24 6.76 1.60
C LYS A 41 22.65 5.45 2.12
N ASP A 42 22.96 5.06 3.35
CA ASP A 42 22.47 3.82 3.95
C ASP A 42 20.96 3.87 4.23
N ARG A 43 20.44 5.05 4.58
CA ARG A 43 19.01 5.26 4.80
C ARG A 43 18.23 5.24 3.48
N LEU A 44 18.80 5.79 2.41
CA LEU A 44 18.25 5.68 1.05
C LEU A 44 18.18 4.22 0.58
N LEU A 45 19.24 3.45 0.81
CA LEU A 45 19.29 2.03 0.46
C LEU A 45 18.29 1.20 1.26
N LYS A 46 18.13 1.49 2.56
CA LYS A 46 17.09 0.88 3.40
C LYS A 46 15.70 1.16 2.85
N LEU A 47 15.40 2.42 2.49
CA LEU A 47 14.12 2.81 1.92
C LEU A 47 13.85 2.13 0.57
N LYS A 48 14.86 2.02 -0.29
CA LYS A 48 14.78 1.30 -1.58
C LYS A 48 14.52 -0.18 -1.39
N ALA A 49 15.17 -0.81 -0.39
CA ALA A 49 14.97 -2.20 -0.04
C ALA A 49 13.56 -2.45 0.49
N GLU A 50 13.07 -1.59 1.40
CA GLU A 50 11.69 -1.66 1.91
C GLU A 50 10.69 -1.50 0.75
N ALA A 51 10.87 -0.48 -0.09
CA ALA A 51 10.02 -0.23 -1.26
C ALA A 51 9.98 -1.39 -2.26
N ARG A 52 11.09 -2.13 -2.44
CA ARG A 52 11.15 -3.33 -3.28
C ARG A 52 10.63 -4.58 -2.60
N SER A 53 10.81 -4.70 -1.28
CA SER A 53 10.34 -5.84 -0.48
C SER A 53 8.83 -5.85 -0.29
N ILE A 54 8.19 -4.69 -0.46
CA ILE A 54 6.74 -4.60 -0.51
C ILE A 54 6.30 -5.23 -1.84
N GLU A 55 6.10 -6.55 -1.83
CA GLU A 55 5.44 -7.31 -2.89
C GLU A 55 3.93 -7.00 -2.89
N TYR A 56 3.61 -5.72 -3.09
CA TYR A 56 2.24 -5.20 -3.11
C TYR A 56 1.34 -5.98 -4.06
N LEU A 57 1.88 -6.36 -5.21
CA LEU A 57 1.16 -7.08 -6.26
C LEU A 57 0.83 -8.52 -5.83
N SER A 58 1.73 -9.16 -5.08
CA SER A 58 1.55 -10.48 -4.47
C SER A 58 0.55 -10.44 -3.31
N PHE A 59 0.63 -9.40 -2.48
CA PHE A 59 -0.34 -9.18 -1.40
C PHE A 59 -1.75 -8.91 -1.93
N MET A 60 -1.85 -8.10 -2.98
CA MET A 60 -3.14 -7.82 -3.64
C MET A 60 -3.70 -9.03 -4.35
N SER A 61 -2.88 -9.83 -5.04
CA SER A 61 -3.36 -11.06 -5.67
C SER A 61 -3.87 -12.05 -4.61
N LEU A 62 -3.15 -12.22 -3.50
CA LEU A 62 -3.61 -13.02 -2.36
C LEU A 62 -4.93 -12.53 -1.78
N LEU A 63 -5.11 -11.22 -1.60
CA LEU A 63 -6.37 -10.64 -1.13
C LEU A 63 -7.53 -10.93 -2.10
N ILE A 64 -7.32 -10.76 -3.40
CA ILE A 64 -8.32 -11.07 -4.43
C ILE A 64 -8.67 -12.57 -4.40
N SER A 65 -7.68 -13.45 -4.25
CA SER A 65 -7.89 -14.88 -4.14
C SER A 65 -8.74 -15.24 -2.91
N ILE A 66 -8.44 -14.68 -1.74
CA ILE A 66 -9.22 -14.93 -0.51
C ILE A 66 -10.67 -14.45 -0.69
N ILE A 67 -10.88 -13.26 -1.26
CA ILE A 67 -12.22 -12.74 -1.54
C ILE A 67 -12.98 -13.67 -2.48
N SER A 68 -12.33 -14.14 -3.55
CA SER A 68 -12.95 -15.07 -4.50
C SER A 68 -13.39 -16.38 -3.83
N PHE A 69 -12.59 -16.89 -2.90
CA PHE A 69 -12.90 -18.11 -2.16
C PHE A 69 -14.08 -17.91 -1.19
N VAL A 70 -14.14 -16.76 -0.52
CA VAL A 70 -15.26 -16.40 0.36
C VAL A 70 -16.55 -16.24 -0.44
N VAL A 71 -16.50 -15.63 -1.62
CA VAL A 71 -17.69 -15.50 -2.50
C VAL A 71 -18.15 -16.87 -2.99
N ALA A 72 -17.23 -17.76 -3.37
CA ALA A 72 -17.58 -19.11 -3.85
C ALA A 72 -18.22 -19.97 -2.75
N THR A 73 -17.70 -19.90 -1.52
CA THR A 73 -18.29 -20.61 -0.38
C THR A 73 -19.66 -20.03 0.00
N PHE A 74 -19.85 -18.71 -0.13
CA PHE A 74 -21.14 -18.05 0.07
C PHE A 74 -22.19 -18.54 -0.93
N THR A 75 -21.88 -18.56 -2.23
CA THR A 75 -22.82 -19.02 -3.26
C THR A 75 -23.24 -20.47 -3.03
N MET A 76 -22.29 -21.34 -2.68
CA MET A 76 -22.59 -22.75 -2.38
C MET A 76 -23.46 -22.90 -1.14
N TYR A 77 -23.28 -22.04 -0.13
CA TYR A 77 -24.08 -22.07 1.09
C TYR A 77 -25.53 -21.65 0.85
N LEU A 78 -25.75 -20.61 0.04
CA LEU A 78 -27.09 -20.15 -0.32
C LEU A 78 -27.92 -21.22 -1.02
N GLU A 79 -27.29 -22.03 -1.87
CA GLU A 79 -27.98 -23.12 -2.59
C GLU A 79 -28.43 -24.26 -1.65
N ILE A 80 -27.66 -24.53 -0.58
CA ILE A 80 -27.95 -25.61 0.37
C ILE A 80 -28.92 -25.15 1.46
N SER A 81 -28.80 -23.91 1.92
CA SER A 81 -29.56 -23.42 3.06
C SER A 81 -30.98 -22.98 2.65
N LYS A 82 -32.00 -23.52 3.31
CA LYS A 82 -33.39 -23.07 3.18
C LYS A 82 -33.83 -22.10 4.28
N SER A 83 -32.96 -21.85 5.26
CA SER A 83 -33.29 -21.03 6.43
C SER A 83 -32.93 -19.56 6.17
N GLU A 84 -33.96 -18.71 6.12
CA GLU A 84 -33.83 -17.27 5.86
C GLU A 84 -32.91 -16.57 6.88
N MET A 85 -32.95 -16.99 8.15
CA MET A 85 -32.11 -16.45 9.22
C MET A 85 -30.61 -16.67 8.96
N VAL A 86 -30.26 -17.84 8.42
CA VAL A 86 -28.86 -18.18 8.16
C VAL A 86 -28.36 -17.48 6.92
N ILE A 87 -29.20 -17.39 5.88
CA ILE A 87 -28.91 -16.59 4.67
C ILE A 87 -28.63 -15.13 5.04
N ALA A 88 -29.48 -14.54 5.88
CA ALA A 88 -29.31 -13.17 6.35
C ALA A 88 -27.99 -12.99 7.11
N TYR A 89 -27.68 -13.87 8.07
CA TYR A 89 -26.44 -13.80 8.84
C TYR A 89 -25.19 -13.89 7.95
N VAL A 90 -25.14 -14.89 7.06
CA VAL A 90 -23.97 -15.08 6.20
C VAL A 90 -23.81 -13.86 5.27
N SER A 91 -24.89 -13.34 4.69
CA SER A 91 -24.83 -12.17 3.81
C SER A 91 -24.24 -10.91 4.49
N ILE A 92 -24.59 -10.67 5.75
CA ILE A 92 -24.06 -9.55 6.54
C ILE A 92 -22.56 -9.72 6.76
N VAL A 93 -22.11 -10.94 7.07
CA VAL A 93 -20.70 -11.26 7.25
C VAL A 93 -19.92 -11.06 5.95
N THR A 94 -20.43 -11.53 4.80
CA THR A 94 -19.77 -11.35 3.49
C THR A 94 -19.65 -9.87 3.13
N VAL A 95 -20.71 -9.09 3.33
CA VAL A 95 -20.71 -7.65 3.06
C VAL A 95 -19.73 -6.92 3.98
N GLY A 96 -19.68 -7.27 5.27
CA GLY A 96 -18.71 -6.72 6.22
C GLY A 96 -17.26 -6.99 5.80
N CYS A 97 -16.95 -8.22 5.38
CA CYS A 97 -15.63 -8.59 4.88
C CYS A 97 -15.24 -7.80 3.62
N LEU A 98 -16.18 -7.60 2.68
CA LEU A 98 -15.95 -6.81 1.47
C LEU A 98 -15.69 -5.32 1.80
N PHE A 99 -16.46 -4.74 2.72
CA PHE A 99 -16.24 -3.37 3.18
C PHE A 99 -14.88 -3.19 3.87
N GLY A 100 -14.48 -4.14 4.72
CA GLY A 100 -13.16 -4.15 5.36
C GLY A 100 -12.02 -4.25 4.35
N ALA A 101 -12.16 -5.13 3.35
CA ALA A 101 -11.18 -5.26 2.27
C ALA A 101 -11.10 -3.97 1.42
N LEU A 102 -12.23 -3.35 1.07
CA LEU A 102 -12.25 -2.08 0.35
C LEU A 102 -11.59 -0.95 1.14
N TRP A 103 -11.84 -0.88 2.45
CA TRP A 103 -11.18 0.09 3.33
C TRP A 103 -9.67 -0.15 3.36
N GLY A 104 -9.24 -1.40 3.54
CA GLY A 104 -7.84 -1.79 3.49
C GLY A 104 -7.18 -1.40 2.16
N MET A 105 -7.81 -1.75 1.04
CA MET A 105 -7.31 -1.39 -0.29
C MET A 105 -7.23 0.12 -0.50
N LYS A 106 -8.16 0.90 0.07
CA LYS A 106 -8.12 2.37 0.02
C LYS A 106 -6.92 2.90 0.81
N GLN A 107 -6.70 2.39 2.02
CA GLN A 107 -5.56 2.79 2.86
C GLN A 107 -4.20 2.41 2.24
N PHE A 108 -4.15 1.29 1.50
CA PHE A 108 -2.97 0.85 0.77
C PHE A 108 -2.84 1.50 -0.63
N GLY A 109 -3.87 2.20 -1.11
CA GLY A 109 -3.88 2.89 -2.40
C GLY A 109 -2.86 4.01 -2.48
N SER A 110 -2.58 4.67 -1.35
CA SER A 110 -1.55 5.69 -1.17
C SER A 110 -0.17 5.16 -1.52
N VAL A 111 0.20 4.04 -0.88
CA VAL A 111 1.47 3.35 -1.06
C VAL A 111 1.65 2.97 -2.53
N ARG A 112 0.61 2.42 -3.18
CA ARG A 112 0.66 2.10 -4.62
C ARG A 112 0.91 3.31 -5.49
N LYS A 113 0.24 4.44 -5.20
CA LYS A 113 0.37 5.66 -6.00
C LYS A 113 1.78 6.22 -5.89
N TYR A 114 2.34 6.28 -4.68
CA TYR A 114 3.62 6.93 -4.43
C TYR A 114 4.84 6.01 -4.55
N GLN A 115 4.68 4.68 -4.53
CA GLN A 115 5.79 3.72 -4.60
C GLN A 115 6.66 3.90 -5.86
N SER A 116 6.03 4.05 -7.03
CA SER A 116 6.75 4.25 -8.30
C SER A 116 7.50 5.58 -8.32
N TYR A 117 6.89 6.67 -7.82
CA TYR A 117 7.54 7.99 -7.78
C TYR A 117 8.69 8.03 -6.77
N LEU A 118 8.51 7.44 -5.58
CA LEU A 118 9.54 7.34 -4.56
C LEU A 118 10.74 6.51 -5.05
N LEU A 119 10.50 5.39 -5.71
CA LEU A 119 11.58 4.56 -6.27
C LEU A 119 12.41 5.29 -7.31
N VAL A 120 11.78 6.07 -8.21
CA VAL A 120 12.49 6.89 -9.21
C VAL A 120 13.33 7.96 -8.53
N VAL A 121 12.76 8.68 -7.57
CA VAL A 121 13.48 9.74 -6.83
C VAL A 121 14.67 9.17 -6.06
N ILE A 122 14.49 8.05 -5.36
CA ILE A 122 15.58 7.40 -4.60
C ILE A 122 16.70 6.93 -5.54
N ASP A 123 16.37 6.43 -6.74
CA ASP A 123 17.37 6.00 -7.72
C ASP A 123 18.16 7.19 -8.32
N GLU A 124 17.50 8.32 -8.54
CA GLU A 124 18.15 9.57 -8.97
C GLU A 124 19.11 10.11 -7.90
N GLU A 125 18.67 10.20 -6.64
CA GLU A 125 19.49 10.71 -5.53
C GLU A 125 20.70 9.79 -5.27
N LEU A 126 20.53 8.47 -5.36
CA LEU A 126 21.65 7.51 -5.27
C LEU A 126 22.67 7.70 -6.40
N LYS A 127 22.22 7.88 -7.65
CA LYS A 127 23.12 8.15 -8.79
C LYS A 127 23.90 9.45 -8.61
N GLN A 128 23.27 10.50 -8.08
CA GLN A 128 23.96 11.77 -7.81
C GLN A 128 25.03 11.63 -6.71
N LEU A 129 24.74 10.87 -5.65
CA LEU A 129 25.72 10.60 -4.59
C LEU A 129 26.89 9.75 -5.08
N ASP A 130 26.64 8.75 -5.92
CA ASP A 130 27.69 7.92 -6.52
C ASP A 130 28.59 8.70 -7.49
N TRP A 131 28.04 9.66 -8.24
CA TRP A 131 28.83 10.57 -9.07
C TRP A 131 29.73 11.48 -8.24
N LYS A 132 29.25 11.95 -7.09
CA LYS A 132 29.96 12.91 -6.23
C LYS A 132 31.05 12.27 -5.36
N SER A 133 31.01 10.95 -5.20
CA SER A 133 31.99 10.16 -4.46
C SER A 133 33.16 9.67 -5.33
N ARG A 134 33.14 9.96 -6.64
CA ARG A 134 34.18 9.60 -7.62
C ARG A 134 34.96 10.85 -8.03
#